data_AF-A0A0W0FMR3-F1
#
_entry.id   AF-A0A0W0FMR3-F1
#
_cell.length_a   1.000
_cell.length_b   1.000
_cell.length_c   1.000
_cell.angle_alpha   90.00
_cell.angle_beta   90.00
_cell.angle_gamma   90.00
#
_symmetry.space_group_name_H-M   'P 1'
#
loop_
_entity.id
_entity.type
_entity.pdbx_description
1 polymer ?
#
loop_
_entity_poly.entity_id
_entity_poly.type
_entity_poly.pdbx_seq_one_letter_code
_entity_poly.pdbx_strand_id
1 'polypeptide(L)'
;MWAFQIPQRQRINVRITGLKKDWKNVHNLFSQSGFGFCLQTKRVSATPEVWAPLLKSNLYNARHRHKHCYPHYNDMLYINESIMTTGDGAFHPALPL
;
A
#
# COMPACT_ATOMS: atom_id res chain seq x y z
N MET A 1 -21.57 15.87 -27.80
CA MET A 1 -20.35 15.48 -27.07
C MET A 1 -20.72 14.25 -26.23
N TRP A 2 -20.36 13.04 -26.64
CA TRP A 2 -20.79 11.81 -25.92
C TRP A 2 -19.78 11.48 -24.82
N ALA A 3 -20.22 11.51 -23.56
CA ALA A 3 -19.41 11.05 -22.44
C ALA A 3 -19.54 9.53 -22.32
N PHE A 4 -18.44 8.79 -22.53
CA PHE A 4 -18.40 7.37 -22.24
C PHE A 4 -18.43 7.14 -20.73
N GLN A 5 -19.55 6.66 -20.21
CA GLN A 5 -19.69 6.28 -18.81
C GLN A 5 -18.90 4.99 -18.58
N ILE A 6 -17.78 5.08 -17.86
CA ILE A 6 -16.98 3.90 -17.51
C ILE A 6 -17.81 2.98 -16.61
N PRO A 7 -17.96 1.68 -16.93
CA PRO A 7 -18.68 0.72 -16.10
C PRO A 7 -18.11 0.70 -14.67
N GLN A 8 -19.00 0.64 -13.66
CA GLN A 8 -18.61 0.67 -12.25
C GLN A 8 -17.55 -0.39 -11.89
N ARG A 9 -17.67 -1.60 -12.45
CA ARG A 9 -16.68 -2.67 -12.30
C ARG A 9 -15.27 -2.26 -12.74
N GLN A 10 -15.16 -1.55 -13.85
CA GLN A 10 -13.87 -1.10 -14.37
C GLN A 10 -13.27 0.02 -13.50
N ARG A 11 -14.11 0.91 -12.96
CA ARG A 11 -13.67 1.95 -11.99
C ARG A 11 -13.12 1.32 -10.71
N ILE A 12 -13.79 0.29 -10.19
CA ILE A 12 -13.34 -0.46 -9.02
C ILE A 12 -11.98 -1.13 -9.29
N ASN A 13 -11.83 -1.79 -10.45
CA ASN A 13 -10.57 -2.44 -10.81
C ASN A 13 -9.39 -1.47 -10.92
N VAL A 14 -9.60 -0.29 -11.53
CA VAL A 14 -8.57 0.76 -11.60
C VAL A 14 -8.18 1.22 -10.20
N ARG A 15 -9.16 1.45 -9.32
CA ARG A 15 -8.91 1.88 -7.94
C ARG A 15 -8.14 0.83 -7.13
N ILE A 16 -8.55 -0.44 -7.19
CA ILE A 16 -7.86 -1.55 -6.50
C ILE A 16 -6.43 -1.70 -7.03
N THR A 17 -6.22 -1.57 -8.33
CA THR A 17 -4.88 -1.65 -8.94
C THR A 17 -3.97 -0.53 -8.45
N GLY A 18 -4.51 0.70 -8.34
CA GLY A 18 -3.80 1.84 -7.76
C GLY A 18 -3.42 1.59 -6.30
N LEU A 19 -4.38 1.15 -5.47
CA LEU A 19 -4.13 0.84 -4.07
C LEU A 19 -3.08 -0.27 -3.88
N LYS A 20 -3.10 -1.31 -4.72
CA LYS A 20 -2.06 -2.37 -4.71
C LYS A 20 -0.68 -1.81 -5.07
N LYS A 21 -0.59 -0.91 -6.04
CA LYS A 21 0.67 -0.26 -6.43
C LYS A 21 1.23 0.59 -5.28
N ASP A 22 0.37 1.38 -4.64
CA ASP A 22 0.74 2.22 -3.50
C ASP A 22 1.19 1.37 -2.30
N TRP A 23 0.44 0.31 -1.99
CA TRP A 23 0.82 -0.63 -0.94
C TRP A 23 2.19 -1.26 -1.21
N LYS A 24 2.44 -1.79 -2.42
CA LYS A 24 3.75 -2.37 -2.77
C LYS A 24 4.88 -1.35 -2.61
N ASN A 25 4.65 -0.11 -3.03
CA ASN A 25 5.63 0.96 -2.91
C ASN A 25 6.00 1.28 -1.46
N VAL A 26 5.00 1.32 -0.57
CA VAL A 26 5.20 1.58 0.87
C VAL A 26 5.80 0.36 1.55
N HIS A 27 5.31 -0.84 1.25
CA HIS A 27 5.79 -2.09 1.82
C HIS A 27 7.27 -2.35 1.47
N ASN A 28 7.71 -2.01 0.25
CA ASN A 28 9.13 -2.05 -0.14
C ASN A 28 10.01 -1.02 0.58
N LEU A 29 9.44 0.01 1.23
CA LEU A 29 10.21 0.87 2.13
C LEU A 29 10.41 0.19 3.48
N PHE A 30 9.43 -0.59 3.95
CA PHE A 30 9.53 -1.28 5.24
C PHE A 30 10.47 -2.48 5.22
N SER A 31 10.75 -3.04 4.04
CA SER A 31 11.85 -3.99 3.88
C SER A 31 13.23 -3.33 4.01
N GLN A 32 13.31 -1.99 3.99
CA GLN A 32 14.54 -1.24 4.28
C GLN A 32 14.54 -0.84 5.76
N SER A 33 15.69 -1.00 6.42
CA SER A 33 15.84 -0.61 7.83
C SER A 33 15.56 0.88 8.04
N GLY A 34 14.87 1.22 9.15
CA GLY A 34 14.62 2.60 9.56
C GLY A 34 13.31 3.22 9.08
N PHE A 35 12.50 2.51 8.29
CA PHE A 35 11.15 2.95 7.92
C PHE A 35 10.07 2.22 8.72
N GLY A 36 9.03 2.95 9.09
CA GLY A 36 7.81 2.44 9.70
C GLY A 36 6.57 3.17 9.21
N PHE A 37 5.42 2.88 9.80
CA PHE A 37 4.14 3.49 9.44
C PHE A 37 3.51 4.22 10.65
N CYS A 38 3.22 5.52 10.49
CA CYS A 38 2.51 6.28 11.52
C CYS A 38 1.00 6.09 11.35
N LEU A 39 0.38 5.37 12.30
CA LEU A 39 -1.06 5.06 12.26
C LEU A 39 -1.97 6.28 12.41
N GLN A 40 -1.50 7.35 13.05
CA GLN A 40 -2.28 8.58 13.26
C GLN A 40 -2.33 9.42 11.98
N THR A 41 -1.18 9.63 11.34
CA THR A 41 -1.08 10.44 10.11
C THR A 41 -1.32 9.61 8.85
N LYS A 42 -1.34 8.28 8.96
CA LYS A 42 -1.42 7.32 7.85
C LYS A 42 -0.28 7.51 6.83
N ARG A 43 0.94 7.77 7.30
CA ARG A 43 2.12 8.08 6.46
C ARG A 43 3.29 7.19 6.81
N VAL A 44 4.24 7.09 5.88
CA VAL A 44 5.55 6.51 6.14
C VAL A 44 6.30 7.40 7.14
N SER A 45 6.78 6.80 8.22
CA SER A 45 7.56 7.45 9.26
C SER A 45 8.99 6.96 9.21
N ALA A 46 9.94 7.89 9.21
CA ALA A 46 11.37 7.63 9.36
C ALA A 46 12.04 8.95 9.75
N THR A 47 13.28 8.88 10.26
CA THR A 47 14.04 10.09 10.56
C THR A 47 14.50 10.78 9.27
N PRO A 48 14.84 12.09 9.33
CA PRO A 48 15.36 12.81 8.16
C PRO A 48 16.60 12.16 7.53
N GLU A 49 17.47 11.55 8.35
CA GLU A 49 18.69 10.87 7.91
C GLU A 49 18.38 9.64 7.07
N VAL A 50 17.31 8.90 7.43
CA VAL A 50 16.84 7.74 6.67
C VAL A 50 16.21 8.15 5.34
N TRP A 51 15.49 9.29 5.29
CA TRP A 51 14.93 9.83 4.06
C TRP A 51 15.97 10.46 3.12
N ALA A 52 17.05 11.04 3.66
CA ALA A 52 17.98 11.87 2.91
C ALA A 52 18.62 11.17 1.68
N PRO A 53 19.10 9.92 1.74
CA PRO A 53 19.64 9.22 0.57
C PRO A 53 18.60 9.00 -0.53
N LEU A 54 17.37 8.60 -0.16
CA LEU A 54 16.27 8.40 -1.12
C LEU A 54 15.86 9.70 -1.79
N LEU A 55 15.81 10.80 -1.04
CA LEU A 55 15.48 12.12 -1.59
C LEU A 55 16.61 12.69 -2.48
N LYS A 56 17.88 12.43 -2.13
CA LYS A 56 19.06 12.82 -2.93
C LYS A 56 19.16 12.03 -4.24
N SER A 57 18.86 10.74 -4.23
CA SER A 57 18.87 9.87 -5.42
C SER A 57 17.78 10.22 -6.45
N ASN A 58 16.88 11.15 -6.12
CA ASN A 58 15.72 11.53 -6.93
C ASN A 58 14.94 10.33 -7.46
N LEU A 59 14.84 9.26 -6.67
CA LEU A 59 13.87 8.22 -6.91
C LEU A 59 12.51 8.92 -6.98
N TYR A 60 11.94 9.01 -8.17
CA TYR A 60 10.76 9.83 -8.52
C TYR A 60 9.62 9.72 -7.50
N ASN A 61 9.50 8.56 -6.86
CA ASN A 61 8.47 8.27 -5.88
C ASN A 61 8.83 8.66 -4.43
N ALA A 62 10.08 8.96 -4.07
CA ALA A 62 10.50 9.21 -2.69
C ALA A 62 9.85 10.47 -2.11
N ARG A 63 9.85 11.58 -2.87
CA ARG A 63 9.16 12.83 -2.45
C ARG A 63 7.66 12.62 -2.30
N HIS A 64 7.06 11.87 -3.22
CA HIS A 64 5.65 11.53 -3.16
C HIS A 64 5.37 10.67 -1.92
N ARG A 65 6.07 9.55 -1.72
CA ARG A 65 5.91 8.65 -0.57
C ARG A 65 6.09 9.34 0.78
N HIS A 66 7.04 10.27 0.87
CA HIS A 66 7.28 11.06 2.09
C HIS A 66 6.08 11.95 2.45
N LYS A 67 5.40 12.51 1.44
CA LYS A 67 4.28 13.43 1.64
C LYS A 67 2.90 12.78 1.49
N HIS A 68 2.79 11.59 0.93
CA HIS A 68 1.51 10.98 0.62
C HIS A 68 0.87 10.33 1.85
N CYS A 69 -0.46 10.48 1.97
CA CYS A 69 -1.28 9.82 2.99
C CYS A 69 -1.84 8.51 2.42
N TYR A 70 -1.62 7.39 3.10
CA TYR A 70 -2.04 6.06 2.70
C TYR A 70 -3.13 5.53 3.63
N PRO A 71 -4.38 6.04 3.54
CA PRO A 71 -5.43 5.72 4.50
C PRO A 71 -5.79 4.22 4.54
N HIS A 72 -5.63 3.53 3.41
CA HIS A 72 -5.97 2.12 3.24
C HIS A 72 -4.75 1.19 3.33
N TYR A 73 -3.59 1.65 3.81
CA TYR A 73 -2.39 0.81 3.83
C TYR A 73 -2.59 -0.47 4.63
N ASN A 74 -3.16 -0.38 5.84
CA ASN A 74 -3.41 -1.54 6.69
C ASN A 74 -4.49 -2.46 6.08
N ASP A 75 -5.55 -1.89 5.50
CA ASP A 75 -6.58 -2.68 4.79
C ASP A 75 -5.94 -3.50 3.66
N MET A 76 -5.02 -2.87 2.92
CA MET A 76 -4.28 -3.53 1.86
C MET A 76 -3.28 -4.57 2.38
N LEU A 77 -2.73 -4.41 3.59
CA LEU A 77 -1.89 -5.42 4.25
C LEU A 77 -2.69 -6.72 4.44
N TYR A 78 -3.89 -6.63 5.04
CA TYR A 78 -4.76 -7.78 5.24
C TYR A 78 -5.16 -8.45 3.91
N ILE A 79 -5.45 -7.65 2.88
CA ILE A 79 -5.84 -8.17 1.56
C ILE A 79 -4.67 -8.83 0.82
N ASN A 80 -3.46 -8.27 0.88
CA ASN A 80 -2.32 -8.77 0.09
C ASN A 80 -1.50 -9.83 0.80
N GLU A 81 -1.26 -9.72 2.10
CA GLU A 81 -0.45 -10.69 2.83
C GLU A 81 -1.22 -11.95 3.17
N SER A 82 -2.52 -12.01 2.85
CA SER A 82 -3.39 -13.13 3.24
C SER A 82 -3.12 -13.47 4.70
N ILE A 83 -3.20 -12.46 5.58
CA ILE A 83 -3.15 -12.69 7.03
C ILE A 83 -4.44 -13.45 7.35
N MET A 84 -4.40 -14.75 7.09
CA MET A 84 -5.44 -15.70 7.39
C MET A 84 -5.55 -15.66 8.90
N THR A 85 -6.77 -15.56 9.40
CA THR A 85 -7.06 -15.93 10.78
C THR A 85 -6.40 -17.29 11.02
N THR A 86 -5.51 -17.40 11.99
CA THR A 86 -4.89 -18.68 12.36
C THR A 86 -5.72 -19.24 13.50
N GLY A 87 -6.68 -20.09 13.15
CA GLY A 87 -7.55 -20.76 14.11
C GLY A 87 -8.36 -21.85 13.40
N ASP A 88 -8.77 -22.88 14.13
CA ASP A 88 -9.41 -24.08 13.57
C ASP A 88 -10.67 -23.81 12.72
N GLY A 89 -11.27 -22.62 12.83
CA GLY A 89 -12.43 -22.20 12.02
C GLY A 89 -12.12 -21.21 10.89
N ALA A 90 -10.85 -20.99 10.54
CA ALA A 90 -10.48 -20.01 9.53
C ALA A 90 -10.73 -20.52 8.11
N PHE A 91 -11.35 -19.67 7.27
CA PHE A 91 -11.58 -19.99 5.87
C PHE A 91 -10.28 -19.84 5.08
N HIS A 92 -9.77 -20.95 4.54
CA HIS A 92 -8.57 -21.01 3.73
C HIS A 92 -8.92 -21.25 2.25
N PRO A 93 -9.09 -20.20 1.43
CA PRO A 93 -9.44 -20.36 0.00
C PRO A 93 -8.37 -21.08 -0.85
N ALA A 94 -7.20 -21.39 -0.30
CA ALA A 94 -6.10 -22.06 -0.98
C ALA A 94 -5.95 -23.56 -0.61
N LEU A 95 -6.74 -24.06 0.35
CA LEU A 95 -6.76 -25.49 0.67
C LEU A 95 -7.91 -26.17 -0.07
N PRO A 96 -7.68 -27.33 -0.71
CA PRO A 96 -8.79 -28.11 -1.26
C PRO A 96 -9.68 -28.62 -0.11
N LEU A 97 -10.99 -28.60 -0.37
CA LEU A 97 -12.05 -29.17 0.50
C LEU A 97 -11.84 -30.66 0.73
#